data_AF-A0AAD6QYN7-F1
#
_entry.id   AF-A0AAD6QYN7-F1
#
_cell.length_a   1.000
_cell.length_b   1.000
_cell.length_c   1.000
_cell.angle_alpha   90.00
_cell.angle_beta   90.00
_cell.angle_gamma   90.00
#
_symmetry.space_group_name_H-M   'P 1'
#
loop_
_entity.id
_entity.type
_entity.pdbx_description
1 polymer ?
#
loop_
_entity_poly.entity_id
_entity_poly.type
_entity_poly.pdbx_seq_one_letter_code
_entity_poly.pdbx_strand_id
1 'polypeptide(L)'
;MSLGTNDFLENYYTICGRRSQFTIQQYQDFLIGLAEDFVKKLYALGARKLSLTGLSPMGCLPLERSTNFMHPNSCVKEYNDLASQFNGKLDQSVAKLNGELPGMKVLFSNPYDLLLQIITAPSLYGKFDLLFITLHTSKIQNIRIILNFNKICF
;
A
#
# COMPACT_ATOMS: atom_id res chain seq x y z
N MET A 1 -7.75 -9.40 -7.76
CA MET A 1 -8.32 -8.27 -6.99
C MET A 1 -7.15 -7.41 -6.56
N SER A 2 -7.15 -6.12 -6.87
CA SER A 2 -6.11 -5.20 -6.43
C SER A 2 -6.65 -4.41 -5.24
N LEU A 3 -6.58 -5.01 -4.04
CA LEU A 3 -6.61 -4.24 -2.80
C LEU A 3 -5.16 -3.90 -2.49
N GLY A 4 -4.84 -2.61 -2.39
CA GLY A 4 -3.43 -2.26 -2.36
C GLY A 4 -3.14 -0.78 -2.16
N THR A 5 -1.91 -0.41 -2.50
CA THR A 5 -1.38 0.94 -2.33
C THR A 5 -2.23 2.02 -3.00
N ASN A 6 -2.84 1.73 -4.15
CA ASN A 6 -3.69 2.69 -4.87
C ASN A 6 -4.98 3.01 -4.11
N ASP A 7 -5.54 2.08 -3.34
CA ASP A 7 -6.74 2.35 -2.54
C ASP A 7 -6.45 3.43 -1.48
N PHE A 8 -5.24 3.45 -0.95
CA PHE A 8 -4.85 4.45 0.03
C PHE A 8 -4.33 5.74 -0.61
N LEU A 9 -3.29 5.67 -1.45
CA LEU A 9 -2.66 6.88 -2.00
C LEU A 9 -3.59 7.63 -2.97
N GLU A 10 -4.23 6.91 -3.89
CA GLU A 10 -5.06 7.54 -4.92
C GLU A 10 -6.50 7.73 -4.42
N ASN A 11 -7.14 6.67 -3.92
CA ASN A 11 -8.57 6.72 -3.63
C ASN A 11 -8.90 7.35 -2.28
N TYR A 12 -8.04 7.21 -1.26
CA TYR A 12 -8.29 7.76 0.07
C TYR A 12 -7.63 9.12 0.30
N TYR A 13 -6.32 9.25 0.04
CA TYR A 13 -5.59 10.49 0.31
C TYR A 13 -5.77 11.54 -0.79
N THR A 14 -5.72 11.14 -2.07
CA THR A 14 -5.76 12.09 -3.21
C THR A 14 -7.19 12.46 -3.62
N ILE A 15 -8.12 11.49 -3.64
CA ILE A 15 -9.52 11.71 -3.99
C ILE A 15 -10.35 11.89 -2.71
N CYS A 16 -10.85 13.11 -2.44
CA CYS A 16 -11.57 13.41 -1.19
C CYS A 16 -12.83 12.55 -0.95
N GLY A 17 -13.38 11.89 -1.98
CA GLY A 17 -14.63 11.14 -1.88
C GLY A 17 -14.62 9.99 -0.86
N ARG A 18 -13.49 9.28 -0.67
CA ARG A 18 -13.41 8.23 0.36
C ARG A 18 -13.10 8.79 1.74
N ARG A 19 -12.24 9.80 1.82
CA ARG A 19 -11.90 10.47 3.09
C ARG A 19 -13.08 11.21 3.72
N SER A 20 -14.05 11.65 2.92
CA SER A 20 -15.32 12.23 3.44
C SER A 20 -16.33 11.19 3.90
N GLN A 21 -16.18 9.93 3.48
CA GLN A 21 -17.08 8.82 3.82
C GLN A 21 -16.57 7.98 4.98
N PHE A 22 -15.26 7.84 5.11
CA PHE A 22 -14.62 6.92 6.03
C PHE A 22 -13.47 7.60 6.77
N THR A 23 -13.33 7.28 8.06
CA THR A 23 -12.02 7.39 8.71
C THR A 23 -11.06 6.36 8.13
N ILE A 24 -9.76 6.53 8.34
CA ILE A 24 -8.78 5.62 7.76
C ILE A 24 -8.93 4.19 8.32
N GLN A 25 -9.35 4.06 9.58
CA GLN A 25 -9.61 2.77 10.20
C GLN A 25 -10.84 2.10 9.57
N GLN A 26 -11.93 2.86 9.39
CA GLN A 26 -13.14 2.36 8.73
C GLN A 26 -12.87 1.95 7.28
N TYR A 27 -12.04 2.70 6.56
CA TYR A 27 -11.68 2.35 5.19
C TYR A 27 -10.83 1.07 5.12
N GLN A 28 -9.88 0.89 6.05
CA GLN A 28 -9.15 -0.37 6.19
C GLN A 28 -10.10 -1.54 6.45
N ASP A 29 -11.05 -1.40 7.39
CA ASP A 29 -12.02 -2.45 7.72
C ASP A 29 -12.94 -2.77 6.54
N PHE A 30 -13.35 -1.74 5.79
CA PHE A 30 -14.12 -1.91 4.55
C PHE A 30 -13.35 -2.74 3.51
N LEU A 31 -12.07 -2.44 3.28
CA LEU A 31 -11.24 -3.19 2.33
C LEU A 31 -10.99 -4.64 2.79
N ILE A 32 -10.82 -4.87 4.10
CA ILE A 32 -10.73 -6.23 4.67
C ILE A 32 -12.01 -7.01 4.43
N GLY A 33 -13.18 -6.40 4.66
CA GLY A 33 -14.48 -7.03 4.38
C GLY A 33 -14.62 -7.43 2.91
N LEU A 34 -14.23 -6.55 1.98
CA LEU A 34 -14.20 -6.88 0.55
C LEU A 34 -13.27 -8.06 0.23
N ALA A 35 -12.12 -8.15 0.91
CA ALA A 35 -11.19 -9.26 0.75
C ALA A 35 -11.80 -10.59 1.22
N GLU A 36 -12.41 -10.61 2.40
CA GLU A 36 -13.08 -11.79 2.95
C GLU A 36 -14.19 -12.28 2.04
N ASP A 37 -15.05 -11.37 1.58
CA ASP A 37 -16.16 -11.68 0.68
C ASP A 37 -15.65 -12.24 -0.65
N PHE A 38 -14.57 -11.69 -1.20
CA PHE A 38 -13.95 -12.18 -2.42
C PHE A 38 -13.42 -13.61 -2.25
N VAL A 39 -12.73 -13.89 -1.14
CA VAL A 39 -12.23 -15.24 -0.83
C VAL A 39 -13.39 -16.22 -0.65
N LYS A 40 -14.45 -15.84 0.07
CA LYS A 40 -15.64 -16.69 0.27
C LYS A 40 -16.33 -17.02 -1.05
N LYS A 41 -16.44 -16.05 -1.97
CA LYS A 41 -16.97 -16.28 -3.33
C LYS A 41 -16.11 -17.25 -4.13
N LEU A 42 -14.80 -17.09 -4.12
CA LEU A 42 -13.90 -18.03 -4.82
C LEU A 42 -13.94 -19.44 -4.21
N TYR A 43 -14.05 -19.53 -2.89
CA TYR A 43 -14.21 -20.82 -2.20
C TYR A 43 -15.50 -21.54 -2.62
N ALA A 44 -16.62 -20.80 -2.73
CA ALA A 44 -17.90 -21.33 -3.22
C ALA A 44 -17.80 -21.84 -4.68
N LEU A 45 -16.92 -21.25 -5.48
CA LEU A 45 -16.61 -21.69 -6.85
C LEU A 45 -15.60 -22.84 -6.92
N GLY A 46 -15.14 -23.37 -5.78
CA GLY A 46 -14.24 -24.52 -5.72
C GLY A 46 -12.76 -24.19 -5.49
N ALA A 47 -12.38 -22.91 -5.34
CA ALA A 47 -11.01 -22.56 -5.00
C ALA A 47 -10.65 -23.12 -3.60
N ARG A 48 -9.44 -23.69 -3.47
CA ARG A 48 -8.93 -24.24 -2.19
C ARG A 48 -7.58 -23.69 -1.78
N LYS A 49 -6.94 -22.89 -2.63
CA LYS A 49 -5.65 -22.26 -2.36
C LYS A 49 -5.69 -20.84 -2.88
N LEU A 50 -5.30 -19.88 -2.04
CA LEU A 50 -5.26 -18.47 -2.41
C LEU A 50 -4.15 -17.76 -1.64
N SER A 51 -3.55 -16.75 -2.24
CA SER A 51 -2.60 -15.86 -1.56
C SER A 51 -3.17 -14.44 -1.52
N LEU A 52 -3.16 -13.83 -0.34
CA LEU A 52 -3.46 -12.41 -0.14
C LEU A 52 -2.15 -11.69 0.15
N THR A 53 -1.81 -10.72 -0.70
CA THR A 53 -0.57 -9.95 -0.57
C THR A 53 -0.84 -8.66 0.19
N GLY A 54 -0.02 -8.38 1.20
CA GLY A 54 -0.04 -7.13 1.94
C GLY A 54 0.53 -5.95 1.15
N LEU A 55 0.44 -4.77 1.75
CA LEU A 55 1.00 -3.53 1.26
C LEU A 55 2.52 -3.51 1.38
N SER A 56 3.15 -2.87 0.40
CA SER A 56 4.55 -2.45 0.44
C SER A 56 4.73 -1.24 1.38
N PRO A 57 5.97 -0.85 1.74
CA PRO A 57 6.24 0.41 2.45
C PRO A 57 5.93 1.61 1.54
N MET A 58 4.65 1.92 1.37
CA MET A 58 4.16 2.84 0.36
C MET A 58 4.61 4.29 0.59
N GLY A 59 4.91 4.67 1.83
CA GLY A 59 5.54 5.96 2.14
C GLY A 59 6.95 6.09 1.59
N CYS A 60 7.60 4.99 1.21
CA CYS A 60 8.91 4.98 0.60
C CYS A 60 8.88 4.97 -0.94
N LEU A 61 7.71 5.06 -1.58
CA LEU A 61 7.62 5.15 -3.03
C LEU A 61 8.31 6.43 -3.55
N PRO A 62 8.90 6.42 -4.76
CA PRO A 62 9.64 7.56 -5.28
C PRO A 62 8.84 8.87 -5.28
N LEU A 63 7.58 8.83 -5.69
CA LEU A 63 6.70 9.99 -5.72
C LEU A 63 6.53 10.56 -4.30
N GLU A 64 6.12 9.73 -3.33
CA GLU A 64 5.88 10.15 -1.94
C GLU A 64 7.13 10.70 -1.26
N ARG A 65 8.31 10.13 -1.55
CA ARG A 65 9.58 10.64 -1.03
C ARG A 65 9.96 11.99 -1.65
N SER A 66 9.69 12.17 -2.94
CA SER A 66 9.99 13.41 -3.66
C SER A 66 9.08 14.57 -3.28
N THR A 67 7.85 14.27 -2.86
CA THR A 67 6.83 15.26 -2.45
C THR A 67 6.74 15.46 -0.93
N ASN A 68 7.56 14.76 -0.14
CA ASN A 68 7.65 14.95 1.30
C ASN A 68 8.38 16.27 1.66
N PHE A 69 7.63 17.38 1.65
CA PHE A 69 8.18 18.71 1.92
C PHE A 69 8.76 18.88 3.33
N MET A 70 8.25 18.12 4.32
CA MET A 70 8.71 18.19 5.71
C MET A 70 10.06 17.46 5.88
N HIS A 71 10.25 16.35 5.17
CA HIS A 71 11.47 15.55 5.21
C HIS A 71 11.86 15.09 3.80
N PRO A 72 12.54 15.95 3.00
CA PRO A 72 12.85 15.67 1.61
C PRO A 72 13.57 14.32 1.42
N ASN A 73 13.16 13.56 0.41
CA ASN A 73 13.68 12.23 0.07
C ASN A 73 13.53 11.16 1.16
N SER A 74 12.83 11.45 2.26
CA SER A 74 12.57 10.51 3.35
C SER A 74 11.19 9.87 3.18
N CYS A 75 11.03 8.64 3.68
CA CYS A 75 9.73 7.98 3.62
C CYS A 75 8.68 8.74 4.43
N VAL A 76 7.44 8.76 3.95
CA VAL A 76 6.29 9.31 4.68
C VAL A 76 5.87 8.32 5.77
N LYS A 77 6.14 8.66 7.04
CA LYS A 77 5.89 7.77 8.19
C LYS A 77 4.42 7.36 8.29
N GLU A 78 3.49 8.30 8.13
CA GLU A 78 2.04 8.03 8.23
C GLU A 78 1.60 6.92 7.28
N TYR A 79 2.08 6.94 6.03
CA TYR A 79 1.73 5.95 5.02
C TYR A 79 2.32 4.57 5.34
N ASN A 80 3.53 4.53 5.90
CA ASN A 80 4.15 3.28 6.33
C ASN A 80 3.48 2.69 7.58
N ASP A 81 3.09 3.53 8.53
CA ASP A 81 2.35 3.11 9.72
C ASP A 81 0.99 2.51 9.32
N LEU A 82 0.28 3.15 8.39
CA LEU A 82 -0.97 2.65 7.82
C LEU A 82 -0.74 1.30 7.13
N ALA A 83 0.27 1.20 6.27
CA ALA A 83 0.58 -0.03 5.56
C ALA A 83 0.82 -1.20 6.52
N SER A 84 1.59 -0.96 7.59
CA SER A 84 1.84 -1.95 8.64
C SER A 84 0.56 -2.35 9.38
N GLN A 85 -0.32 -1.41 9.71
CA GLN A 85 -1.60 -1.69 10.39
C GLN A 85 -2.53 -2.54 9.52
N PHE A 86 -2.69 -2.17 8.25
CA PHE A 86 -3.52 -2.91 7.31
C PHE A 86 -2.99 -4.32 7.07
N ASN A 87 -1.67 -4.50 6.96
CA ASN A 87 -1.04 -5.81 6.85
C ASN A 87 -1.35 -6.70 8.06
N GLY A 88 -1.34 -6.13 9.28
CA GLY A 88 -1.76 -6.85 10.49
C GLY A 88 -3.22 -7.28 10.45
N LYS A 89 -4.13 -6.41 9.98
CA LYS A 89 -5.56 -6.75 9.81
C LYS A 89 -5.75 -7.85 8.75
N LEU A 90 -5.00 -7.78 7.66
CA LEU A 90 -5.08 -8.77 6.58
C LEU A 90 -4.60 -10.14 7.03
N ASP A 91 -3.51 -10.21 7.80
CA ASP A 91 -3.00 -11.45 8.38
C ASP A 91 -4.02 -12.09 9.35
N GLN A 92 -4.64 -11.28 10.22
CA GLN A 92 -5.73 -11.74 11.09
C GLN A 92 -6.92 -12.27 10.29
N SER A 93 -7.29 -11.59 9.20
CA SER A 93 -8.36 -12.04 8.30
C SER A 93 -8.01 -13.35 7.60
N VAL A 94 -6.76 -13.55 7.19
CA VAL A 94 -6.26 -14.83 6.65
C VAL A 94 -6.41 -15.96 7.67
N ALA A 95 -6.02 -15.72 8.93
CA ALA A 95 -6.18 -16.71 9.99
C ALA A 95 -7.66 -17.08 10.22
N LYS A 96 -8.54 -16.06 10.25
CA LYS A 96 -9.99 -16.24 10.34
C LYS A 96 -10.55 -17.07 9.17
N LEU A 97 -10.22 -16.73 7.93
CA LEU A 97 -10.69 -17.43 6.74
C LEU A 97 -10.25 -18.90 6.72
N ASN A 98 -9.03 -19.21 7.14
CA ASN A 98 -8.56 -20.60 7.26
C ASN A 98 -9.31 -21.39 8.35
N GLY A 99 -9.78 -20.73 9.41
CA GLY A 99 -10.62 -21.35 10.44
C GLY A 99 -12.08 -21.53 10.00
N GLU A 100 -12.63 -20.59 9.23
CA GLU A 100 -14.03 -20.60 8.78
C GLU A 100 -14.29 -21.50 7.56
N LEU A 101 -13.28 -21.77 6.72
CA LEU A 101 -13.44 -22.43 5.43
C LEU A 101 -12.70 -23.78 5.37
N PRO A 102 -13.37 -24.90 5.69
CA PRO A 102 -12.74 -26.22 5.69
C PRO A 102 -12.07 -26.57 4.36
N GLY A 103 -10.81 -27.01 4.43
CA GLY A 103 -10.03 -27.40 3.26
C GLY A 103 -9.52 -26.23 2.41
N MET A 104 -9.80 -24.98 2.79
CA MET A 104 -9.16 -23.81 2.21
C MET A 104 -7.74 -23.61 2.78
N LYS A 105 -6.83 -23.11 1.96
CA LYS A 105 -5.50 -22.64 2.36
C LYS A 105 -5.30 -21.23 1.83
N VAL A 106 -5.53 -20.24 2.70
CA VAL A 106 -5.21 -18.84 2.42
C VAL A 106 -3.83 -18.53 3.01
N LEU A 107 -2.93 -18.02 2.20
CA LEU A 107 -1.61 -17.56 2.63
C LEU A 107 -1.58 -16.04 2.68
N PHE A 108 -1.04 -15.48 3.76
CA PHE A 108 -0.65 -14.07 3.78
C PHE A 108 0.78 -13.92 3.24
N SER A 109 0.94 -13.10 2.19
CA SER A 109 2.25 -12.75 1.64
C SER A 109 2.59 -11.32 2.04
N ASN A 110 3.59 -11.14 2.91
CA ASN A 110 4.01 -9.81 3.36
C ASN A 110 5.23 -9.33 2.58
N PRO A 111 5.08 -8.42 1.59
CA PRO A 111 6.23 -7.87 0.88
C PRO A 111 6.92 -6.74 1.67
N TYR A 112 6.34 -6.26 2.77
CA TYR A 112 6.74 -5.01 3.42
C TYR A 112 8.20 -5.00 3.84
N ASP A 113 8.63 -5.99 4.63
CA ASP A 113 9.97 -6.02 5.22
C ASP A 113 11.05 -6.23 4.16
N LEU A 114 10.79 -7.13 3.20
CA LEU A 114 11.70 -7.37 2.09
C LEU A 114 11.92 -6.10 1.26
N LEU A 115 10.83 -5.43 0.88
CA LEU A 115 10.92 -4.20 0.09
C LEU A 115 11.56 -3.06 0.89
N LEU A 116 11.27 -2.95 2.19
CA LEU A 116 11.90 -1.95 3.04
C LEU A 116 13.40 -2.18 3.17
N GLN A 117 13.85 -3.43 3.30
CA GLN A 117 15.27 -3.78 3.31
C GLN A 117 15.95 -3.48 1.98
N ILE A 118 15.31 -3.77 0.84
CA ILE A 118 15.84 -3.40 -0.48
C ILE A 118 16.01 -1.88 -0.59
N ILE A 119 15.05 -1.11 -0.08
CA ILE A 119 15.08 0.36 -0.11
C ILE A 119 16.16 0.93 0.81
N THR A 120 16.32 0.37 2.02
CA THR A 120 17.20 0.92 3.07
C THR A 120 18.62 0.38 3.02
N ALA A 121 18.81 -0.82 2.48
CA ALA A 121 20.09 -1.50 2.35
C ALA A 121 20.25 -2.14 0.96
N PRO A 122 20.18 -1.33 -0.13
CA PRO A 122 20.24 -1.85 -1.50
C PRO A 122 21.52 -2.64 -1.76
N SER A 123 22.64 -2.27 -1.12
CA SER A 123 23.94 -2.96 -1.26
C SER A 123 23.90 -4.45 -0.90
N LEU A 124 22.96 -4.89 -0.03
CA LEU A 124 22.77 -6.30 0.31
C LEU A 124 22.17 -7.13 -0.84
N TYR A 125 21.51 -6.46 -1.79
CA TYR A 125 20.79 -7.06 -2.91
C TYR A 125 21.49 -6.78 -4.26
N GLY A 126 22.72 -6.26 -4.24
CA GLY A 126 23.48 -5.81 -5.41
C GLY A 126 23.34 -4.31 -5.69
N LYS A 127 24.06 -3.77 -6.68
CA LYS A 127 23.86 -2.38 -7.11
C LYS A 127 22.51 -2.25 -7.83
N PHE A 128 21.44 -2.09 -7.07
CA PHE A 128 20.23 -1.48 -7.57
C PHE A 128 20.42 0.03 -7.52
N ASP A 129 20.65 0.64 -8.67
CA ASP A 129 20.45 2.07 -8.82
C ASP A 129 18.95 2.35 -8.71
N LEU A 130 18.41 2.34 -7.49
CA LEU A 130 17.06 2.83 -7.14
C LEU A 130 16.89 4.31 -7.52
N LEU A 131 17.99 4.98 -7.87
CA LEU A 131 18.05 6.30 -8.47
C LEU A 131 17.54 6.34 -9.93
N PHE A 132 17.35 5.21 -10.63
CA PHE A 132 16.90 5.21 -12.04
C PHE A 132 15.37 5.20 -12.26
N ILE A 133 14.55 5.25 -11.21
CA ILE A 133 13.19 5.85 -11.33
C ILE A 133 13.24 7.34 -10.96
N THR A 134 14.39 8.00 -11.15
CA THR A 134 14.33 9.37 -11.62
C THR A 134 13.93 9.25 -13.08
N LEU A 135 12.68 9.60 -13.41
CA LEU A 135 12.35 9.97 -14.79
C LEU A 135 13.53 10.77 -15.33
N HIS A 136 14.05 10.41 -16.50
CA HIS A 136 15.11 11.17 -17.15
C HIS A 136 14.56 12.58 -17.45
N THR A 137 14.58 13.45 -16.44
CA THR A 137 14.16 14.85 -16.48
C THR A 137 15.41 15.69 -16.24
N SER A 138 16.47 15.41 -16.99
CA SER A 138 17.65 16.28 -17.17
C SER A 138 17.31 17.64 -17.81
N LYS A 139 16.03 18.06 -17.75
CA LYS A 139 15.52 19.38 -18.13
C LYS A 139 14.50 19.98 -17.14
N ILE A 140 14.43 19.50 -15.91
CA ILE A 140 13.55 20.07 -14.87
C ILE A 140 14.37 20.55 -13.67
N GLN A 141 15.37 21.41 -13.92
CA GLN A 141 16.00 22.20 -12.85
C GLN A 141 15.30 23.54 -12.61
N ASN A 142 14.18 23.81 -13.30
CA ASN A 142 13.38 25.04 -13.11
C ASN A 142 11.89 24.83 -13.42
N ILE A 143 11.28 23.78 -12.90
CA ILE A 143 9.83 23.81 -12.71
C ILE A 143 9.61 24.10 -11.23
N ARG A 144 9.31 25.37 -10.92
CA ARG A 144 8.39 25.65 -9.82
C ARG A 144 7.14 24.85 -10.13
N ILE A 145 7.04 23.63 -9.59
CA ILE A 145 5.76 22.96 -9.54
C ILE A 145 4.98 23.80 -8.52
N ILE A 146 4.28 24.80 -9.01
CA ILE A 146 3.14 25.35 -8.30
C ILE A 146 2.16 24.17 -8.30
N LEU A 147 2.32 23.26 -7.34
CA LEU A 147 1.24 22.39 -6.93
C LEU A 147 0.19 23.37 -6.46
N ASN A 148 -0.83 23.57 -7.29
CA ASN A 148 -1.96 24.38 -6.93
C ASN A 148 -2.65 23.60 -5.80
N PHE A 149 -2.31 23.94 -4.55
CA PHE A 149 -2.74 23.30 -3.31
C PHE A 149 -4.25 23.43 -3.05
N ASN A 150 -5.06 23.79 -4.05
CA ASN A 150 -6.52 23.90 -3.98
C ASN A 150 -7.25 22.55 -4.00
N LYS A 151 -6.55 21.44 -3.72
CA LYS A 151 -7.15 20.14 -3.39
C LYS A 151 -6.60 19.54 -2.09
N ILE A 152 -6.10 20.37 -1.19
CA ILE A 152 -6.00 19.97 0.21
C ILE A 152 -7.45 19.88 0.71
N CYS A 153 -7.95 18.67 0.95
CA CYS A 153 -9.26 18.48 1.57
C CYS A 153 -9.20 19.09 2.99
N PHE A 154 -9.75 20.30 3.14
CA PHE A 154 -10.16 20.88 4.42
C PHE A 154 -11.60 20.47 4.73
#